data_AF-A0A1G3RRS8-F1
#
_entry.id   AF-A0A1G3RRS8-F1
#
_cell.length_a   1.000
_cell.length_b   1.000
_cell.length_c   1.000
_cell.angle_alpha   90.00
_cell.angle_beta   90.00
_cell.angle_gamma   90.00
#
_symmetry.space_group_name_H-M   'P 1'
#
loop_
_entity.id
_entity.type
_entity.pdbx_description
1 polymer ?
#
loop_
_entity_poly.entity_id
_entity_poly.type
_entity_poly.pdbx_seq_one_letter_code
_entity_poly.pdbx_strand_id
1 'polypeptide(L)'
;MAKKITLTVNENLFSKIDQWRSSFNLSKLFQDAVSEAIKAKEEFHRMLSGKEDIPGIVERLKAEKRGWLETARRDGESDGGTWAGKAHYSELISVLALIDSKRASDGDGEAISAAEDQCVEVWERKRKVAAALSPELEDAIRGYREGWRAGVAGLWEIVKDQLDEK
;
A
#
# COMPACT_ATOMS: atom_id res chain seq x y z
N MET A 1 -16.68 -0.47 43.58
CA MET A 1 -15.68 0.62 43.71
C MET A 1 -15.62 1.36 42.39
N ALA A 2 -15.79 2.69 42.38
CA ALA A 2 -15.74 3.49 41.15
C ALA A 2 -14.33 4.07 40.96
N LYS A 3 -13.75 3.91 39.77
CA LYS A 3 -12.48 4.52 39.38
C LYS A 3 -12.77 5.62 38.36
N LYS A 4 -12.18 6.80 38.55
CA LYS A 4 -12.34 7.94 37.63
C LYS A 4 -11.43 7.73 36.42
N ILE A 5 -12.00 7.84 35.23
CA ILE A 5 -11.29 7.74 33.94
C ILE A 5 -11.48 9.07 33.23
N THR A 6 -10.40 9.64 32.70
CA THR A 6 -10.43 10.85 31.87
C THR A 6 -10.38 10.43 30.40
N LEU A 7 -11.27 10.99 29.58
CA LEU A 7 -11.42 10.64 28.17
C LEU A 7 -11.33 11.90 27.32
N THR A 8 -10.69 11.76 26.15
CA THR A 8 -10.66 12.80 25.13
C THR A 8 -11.80 12.55 24.15
N VAL A 9 -12.59 13.58 23.88
CA VAL A 9 -13.75 13.55 22.95
C VAL A 9 -13.66 14.73 21.99
N ASN A 10 -14.21 14.60 20.79
CA ASN A 10 -14.19 15.71 19.83
C ASN A 10 -15.08 16.87 20.31
N GLU A 11 -14.82 18.09 19.84
CA GLU A 11 -15.51 19.31 20.29
C GLU A 11 -17.03 19.25 20.08
N ASN A 12 -17.50 18.61 18.99
CA ASN A 12 -18.91 18.47 18.67
C ASN A 12 -19.65 17.53 19.65
N LEU A 13 -19.00 16.45 20.07
CA LEU A 13 -19.55 15.54 21.08
C LEU A 13 -19.50 16.20 22.46
N PHE A 14 -18.44 16.94 22.77
CA PHE A 14 -18.29 17.67 24.02
C PHE A 14 -19.39 18.71 24.22
N SER A 15 -19.67 19.55 23.22
CA SER A 15 -20.72 20.58 23.29
C SER A 15 -22.11 19.98 23.49
N LYS A 16 -22.41 18.86 22.83
CA LYS A 16 -23.66 18.11 23.03
C LYS A 16 -23.73 17.48 24.42
N ILE A 17 -22.63 16.90 24.91
CA ILE A 17 -22.61 16.31 26.26
C ILE A 17 -22.83 17.39 27.33
N ASP A 18 -22.24 18.58 27.17
CA ASP A 18 -22.39 19.68 28.11
C ASP A 18 -23.82 20.24 28.14
N GLN A 19 -24.45 20.37 26.97
CA GLN A 19 -25.84 20.81 26.83
C GLN A 19 -26.85 19.85 27.51
N TRP A 20 -26.59 18.54 27.48
CA TRP A 20 -27.51 17.51 27.98
C TRP A 20 -27.05 16.87 29.30
N ARG A 21 -26.00 17.42 29.93
CA ARG A 21 -25.32 16.87 31.11
C ARG A 21 -26.23 16.66 32.32
N SER A 22 -27.22 17.53 32.51
CA SER A 22 -28.19 17.48 33.61
C SER A 22 -29.32 16.47 33.38
N SER A 23 -29.56 16.08 32.12
CA SER A 23 -30.67 15.21 31.72
C SER A 23 -30.27 13.73 31.66
N PHE A 24 -28.97 13.42 31.59
CA PHE A 24 -28.47 12.05 31.46
C PHE A 24 -27.55 11.64 32.61
N ASN A 25 -27.67 10.40 33.05
CA ASN A 25 -26.63 9.75 33.84
C ASN A 25 -25.51 9.28 32.89
N LEU A 26 -24.63 10.22 32.52
CA LEU A 26 -23.52 10.00 31.59
C LEU A 26 -22.60 8.85 32.04
N SER A 27 -22.40 8.67 33.34
CA SER A 27 -21.60 7.57 33.87
C SER A 27 -22.24 6.22 33.59
N LYS A 28 -23.56 6.09 33.79
CA LYS A 28 -24.29 4.85 33.49
C LYS A 28 -24.33 4.57 31.99
N LEU A 29 -24.64 5.58 31.18
CA LEU A 29 -24.74 5.44 29.72
C LEU A 29 -23.39 5.06 29.10
N PHE A 30 -22.30 5.65 29.59
CA PHE A 30 -20.95 5.27 29.18
C PHE A 30 -20.58 3.86 29.65
N GLN A 31 -20.92 3.48 30.88
CA GLN A 31 -20.68 2.12 31.39
C GLN A 31 -21.44 1.07 30.58
N ASP A 32 -22.70 1.33 30.22
CA ASP A 32 -23.53 0.42 29.44
C ASP A 32 -22.96 0.27 28.02
N ALA A 33 -22.66 1.39 27.34
CA ALA A 33 -22.11 1.39 25.99
C ALA A 33 -20.71 0.73 25.92
N VAL A 34 -19.84 1.02 26.90
CA VAL A 34 -18.51 0.39 26.96
C VAL A 34 -18.62 -1.09 27.31
N SER A 35 -19.52 -1.48 28.21
CA SER A 35 -19.74 -2.88 28.55
C SER A 35 -20.27 -3.68 27.35
N GLU A 36 -21.16 -3.08 26.56
CA GLU A 36 -21.67 -3.68 25.32
C GLU A 36 -20.58 -3.79 24.27
N ALA A 37 -19.79 -2.74 24.06
CA ALA A 37 -18.66 -2.77 23.12
C ALA A 37 -17.58 -3.79 23.53
N ILE A 38 -17.28 -3.91 24.83
CA ILE A 38 -16.36 -4.93 25.35
C ILE A 38 -16.94 -6.33 25.13
N LYS A 39 -18.22 -6.56 25.46
CA LYS A 39 -18.87 -7.86 25.22
C LYS A 39 -18.86 -8.25 23.76
N ALA A 40 -19.18 -7.32 22.86
CA ALA A 40 -19.14 -7.58 21.41
C ALA A 40 -17.72 -7.94 20.95
N LYS A 41 -16.69 -7.25 21.47
CA LYS A 41 -15.29 -7.53 21.15
C LYS A 41 -14.82 -8.87 21.73
N GLU A 42 -15.24 -9.21 22.95
CA GLU A 42 -14.94 -10.49 23.61
C GLU A 42 -15.67 -11.66 22.96
N GLU A 43 -16.92 -11.47 22.52
CA GLU A 43 -17.71 -12.47 21.81
C GLU A 43 -17.16 -12.71 20.41
N PHE A 44 -16.74 -11.64 19.71
CA PHE A 44 -16.01 -11.76 18.44
C PHE A 44 -14.69 -12.51 18.63
N HIS A 45 -13.91 -12.18 19.67
CA HIS A 45 -12.70 -12.92 20.01
C HIS A 45 -12.97 -14.37 20.40
N ARG A 46 -14.06 -14.66 21.11
CA ARG A 46 -14.47 -16.01 21.51
C ARG A 46 -14.95 -16.84 20.32
N MET A 47 -15.64 -16.21 19.38
CA MET A 47 -16.08 -16.82 18.13
C MET A 47 -14.88 -17.20 17.25
N LEU A 48 -13.83 -16.36 17.24
CA LEU A 48 -12.59 -16.63 16.53
C LEU A 48 -11.69 -17.64 17.27
N SER A 49 -11.53 -17.52 18.58
CA SER A 49 -10.65 -18.40 19.38
C SER A 49 -11.14 -19.84 19.49
N GLY A 50 -12.42 -20.10 19.18
CA GLY A 50 -12.97 -21.45 19.10
C GLY A 50 -12.67 -22.19 17.78
N LYS A 51 -12.19 -21.53 16.72
CA LYS A 51 -12.07 -22.15 15.38
C LYS A 51 -10.80 -21.83 14.60
N GLU A 52 -10.09 -20.73 14.89
CA GLU A 52 -8.96 -20.30 14.05
C GLU A 52 -7.77 -19.77 14.87
N ASP A 53 -6.57 -20.21 14.49
CA ASP A 53 -5.29 -19.70 15.00
C ASP A 53 -5.01 -18.32 14.39
N ILE A 54 -5.56 -17.28 15.02
CA ILE A 54 -5.39 -15.89 14.58
C ILE A 54 -3.92 -15.48 14.44
N PRO A 55 -3.02 -15.79 15.41
CA PRO A 55 -1.58 -15.62 15.23
C PRO A 55 -1.04 -16.31 13.96
N GLY A 56 -1.41 -17.57 13.72
CA GLY A 56 -1.01 -18.30 12.51
C GLY A 56 -1.54 -17.68 11.21
N ILE A 57 -2.78 -17.19 11.22
CA ILE A 57 -3.37 -16.48 10.07
C ILE A 57 -2.62 -15.17 9.80
N VAL A 58 -2.27 -14.42 10.84
CA VAL A 58 -1.50 -13.17 10.70
C VAL A 58 -0.12 -13.44 10.11
N GLU A 59 0.61 -14.45 10.60
CA GLU A 59 1.92 -14.79 10.05
C GLU A 59 1.83 -15.28 8.60
N ARG A 60 0.82 -16.09 8.27
CA ARG A 60 0.55 -16.49 6.88
C ARG A 60 0.28 -15.28 5.99
N LEU A 61 -0.62 -14.37 6.40
CA LEU A 61 -0.97 -13.18 5.61
C LEU A 61 0.22 -12.21 5.47
N LYS A 62 1.09 -12.08 6.47
CA LYS A 62 2.34 -11.32 6.36
C LYS A 62 3.28 -11.92 5.32
N ALA A 63 3.43 -13.26 5.31
CA ALA A 63 4.24 -13.95 4.33
C ALA A 63 3.66 -13.81 2.91
N GLU A 64 2.34 -13.99 2.77
CA GLU A 64 1.63 -13.79 1.51
C GLU A 64 1.75 -12.34 0.99
N LYS A 65 1.58 -11.33 1.86
CA LYS A 65 1.79 -9.92 1.51
C LYS A 65 3.20 -9.68 0.99
N ARG A 66 4.22 -10.20 1.68
CA ARG A 66 5.62 -10.06 1.27
C ARG A 66 5.86 -10.71 -0.11
N GLY A 67 5.38 -11.93 -0.29
CA GLY A 67 5.49 -12.65 -1.56
C GLY A 67 4.77 -11.92 -2.70
N TRP A 68 3.59 -11.35 -2.43
CA TRP A 68 2.83 -10.59 -3.40
C TRP A 68 3.57 -9.31 -3.84
N LEU A 69 4.12 -8.53 -2.91
CA LEU A 69 4.93 -7.34 -3.21
C LEU A 69 6.20 -7.70 -3.99
N GLU A 70 6.89 -8.77 -3.60
CA GLU A 70 8.06 -9.25 -4.32
C GLU A 70 7.72 -9.69 -5.75
N THR A 71 6.57 -10.35 -5.92
CA THR A 71 6.10 -10.75 -7.24
C THR A 71 5.77 -9.53 -8.11
N ALA A 72 5.13 -8.49 -7.53
CA ALA A 72 4.87 -7.25 -8.25
C ALA A 72 6.18 -6.60 -8.76
N ARG A 73 7.22 -6.56 -7.90
CA ARG A 73 8.55 -6.07 -8.30
C ARG A 73 9.16 -6.91 -9.43
N ARG A 74 9.10 -8.24 -9.35
CA ARG A 74 9.64 -9.14 -10.39
C ARG A 74 8.89 -9.03 -11.71
N ASP A 75 7.57 -8.89 -11.67
CA ASP A 75 6.75 -8.65 -12.86
C ASP A 75 7.18 -7.34 -13.53
N GLY A 76 7.38 -6.29 -12.74
CA GLY A 76 7.90 -5.01 -13.21
C GLY A 76 9.25 -5.18 -13.90
N GLU A 77 10.21 -5.84 -13.26
CA GLU A 77 11.56 -6.09 -13.80
C GLU A 77 11.53 -6.80 -15.15
N SER A 78 10.69 -7.84 -15.27
CA SER A 78 10.51 -8.58 -16.52
C SER A 78 9.87 -7.71 -17.61
N ASP A 79 8.82 -6.96 -17.27
CA ASP A 79 8.10 -6.11 -18.22
C ASP A 79 8.97 -4.93 -18.70
N GLY A 80 9.76 -4.34 -17.79
CA GLY A 80 10.71 -3.27 -18.09
C GLY A 80 11.82 -3.71 -19.03
N GLY A 81 12.44 -4.86 -18.78
CA GLY A 81 13.43 -5.44 -19.69
C GLY A 81 12.83 -5.80 -21.06
N THR A 82 11.62 -6.35 -21.07
CA THR A 82 10.91 -6.68 -22.32
C THR A 82 10.55 -5.43 -23.13
N TRP A 83 10.13 -4.36 -22.47
CA TRP A 83 9.87 -3.07 -23.10
C TRP A 83 11.15 -2.48 -23.66
N ALA A 84 12.22 -2.42 -22.87
CA ALA A 84 13.49 -1.85 -23.30
C ALA A 84 14.09 -2.57 -24.51
N GLY A 85 13.89 -3.89 -24.63
CA GLY A 85 14.33 -4.67 -25.79
C GLY A 85 13.55 -4.41 -27.09
N LYS A 86 12.39 -3.75 -26.99
CA LYS A 86 11.55 -3.38 -28.15
C LYS A 86 11.52 -1.86 -28.40
N ALA A 87 11.91 -1.08 -27.40
CA ALA A 87 11.90 0.38 -27.46
C ALA A 87 12.88 0.90 -28.51
N HIS A 88 12.53 2.02 -29.14
CA HIS A 88 13.48 2.72 -29.98
C HIS A 88 14.57 3.37 -29.12
N TYR A 89 15.77 3.51 -29.68
CA TYR A 89 16.92 4.10 -28.99
C TYR A 89 16.58 5.46 -28.35
N SER A 90 15.90 6.35 -29.07
CA SER A 90 15.49 7.66 -28.55
C SER A 90 14.52 7.58 -27.38
N GLU A 91 13.62 6.60 -27.38
CA GLU A 91 12.65 6.37 -26.29
C GLU A 91 13.37 5.80 -25.07
N LEU A 92 14.27 4.85 -25.27
CA LEU A 92 15.07 4.24 -24.22
C LEU A 92 15.93 5.27 -23.48
N ILE A 93 16.67 6.10 -24.22
CA ILE A 93 17.49 7.18 -23.63
C ILE A 93 16.63 8.19 -22.86
N SER A 94 15.46 8.54 -23.40
CA SER A 94 14.53 9.46 -22.73
C SER A 94 14.04 8.89 -21.40
N VAL A 95 13.70 7.60 -21.36
CA VAL A 95 13.27 6.92 -20.13
C VAL A 95 14.43 6.77 -19.14
N LEU A 96 15.63 6.44 -19.59
CA LEU A 96 16.81 6.34 -18.73
C LEU A 96 17.14 7.69 -18.07
N ALA A 97 17.10 8.79 -18.83
CA ALA A 97 17.28 10.13 -18.29
C ALA A 97 16.24 10.48 -17.20
N LEU A 98 14.99 10.03 -17.36
CA LEU A 98 13.95 10.18 -16.34
C LEU A 98 14.25 9.34 -15.08
N ILE A 99 14.73 8.10 -15.25
CA ILE A 99 15.12 7.21 -14.15
C ILE A 99 16.27 7.85 -13.35
N ASP A 100 17.29 8.38 -14.03
CA ASP A 100 18.43 9.01 -13.39
C ASP A 100 18.06 10.34 -12.73
N SER A 101 17.18 11.13 -13.35
CA SER A 101 16.63 12.34 -12.75
C SER A 101 15.86 12.05 -11.46
N LYS A 102 15.09 10.95 -11.43
CA LYS A 102 14.38 10.50 -10.22
C LYS A 102 15.33 10.03 -9.12
N ARG A 103 16.45 9.39 -9.48
CA ARG A 103 17.48 9.00 -8.49
C ARG A 103 18.21 10.19 -7.90
N ALA A 104 18.38 11.26 -8.67
CA ALA A 104 19.09 12.47 -8.25
C ALA A 104 18.19 13.44 -7.44
N SER A 105 16.88 13.40 -7.68
CA SER A 105 15.90 14.17 -6.92
C SER A 105 15.35 13.29 -5.79
N ASP A 106 15.86 13.46 -4.57
CA ASP A 106 15.25 12.91 -3.33
C ASP A 106 13.81 13.42 -3.07
N GLY A 107 13.22 14.20 -3.98
CA GLY A 107 11.88 14.76 -3.89
C GLY A 107 10.79 13.86 -4.46
N ASP A 108 9.61 13.95 -3.83
CA ASP A 108 8.32 13.28 -4.12
C ASP A 108 7.72 13.55 -5.53
N GLY A 109 8.53 14.00 -6.49
CA GLY A 109 8.12 14.15 -7.89
C GLY A 109 8.08 12.80 -8.59
N GLU A 110 6.89 12.29 -8.85
CA GLU A 110 6.71 11.07 -9.64
C GLU A 110 6.97 11.37 -11.12
N ALA A 111 8.24 11.48 -11.50
CA ALA A 111 8.64 11.45 -12.90
C ALA A 111 8.31 10.06 -13.45
N ILE A 112 7.15 9.97 -14.09
CA ILE A 112 6.61 8.76 -14.68
C ILE A 112 6.67 8.91 -16.20
N SER A 113 7.25 7.92 -16.88
CA SER A 113 7.16 7.86 -18.33
C SER A 113 5.81 7.28 -18.77
N ALA A 114 5.28 7.73 -19.92
CA ALA A 114 4.05 7.17 -20.49
C ALA A 114 4.16 5.64 -20.73
N ALA A 115 5.36 5.15 -21.01
CA ALA A 115 5.63 3.72 -21.17
C ALA A 115 5.52 2.94 -19.84
N GLU A 116 5.99 3.53 -18.75
CA GLU A 116 5.85 2.98 -17.40
C GLU A 116 4.37 2.89 -17.00
N ASP A 117 3.58 3.95 -17.24
CA ASP A 117 2.13 3.95 -16.97
C ASP A 117 1.39 2.89 -17.79
N GLN A 118 1.69 2.77 -19.07
CA GLN A 118 1.06 1.76 -19.92
C GLN A 118 1.34 0.33 -19.43
N CYS A 119 2.55 0.07 -18.92
CA CYS A 119 2.90 -1.24 -18.37
C CYS A 119 2.15 -1.51 -17.06
N VAL A 120 2.02 -0.50 -16.19
CA VAL A 120 1.22 -0.58 -14.95
C VAL A 120 -0.25 -0.90 -15.27
N GLU A 121 -0.88 -0.19 -16.20
CA GLU A 121 -2.28 -0.44 -16.57
C GLU A 121 -2.50 -1.87 -17.10
N VAL A 122 -1.56 -2.39 -17.90
CA VAL A 122 -1.61 -3.76 -18.41
C VAL A 122 -1.45 -4.77 -17.27
N TRP A 123 -0.55 -4.51 -16.33
CA TRP A 123 -0.32 -5.36 -15.16
C TRP A 123 -1.54 -5.40 -14.22
N GLU A 124 -2.13 -4.25 -13.91
CA GLU A 124 -3.35 -4.13 -13.09
C GLU A 124 -4.51 -4.91 -13.71
N ARG A 125 -4.70 -4.77 -15.03
CA ARG A 125 -5.73 -5.50 -15.78
C ARG A 125 -5.53 -7.00 -15.74
N LYS A 126 -4.29 -7.48 -15.92
CA LYS A 126 -3.94 -8.92 -15.85
C LYS A 126 -4.25 -9.50 -14.48
N ARG A 127 -3.96 -8.76 -13.42
CA ARG A 127 -4.16 -9.22 -12.03
C ARG A 127 -5.58 -9.04 -11.50
N LYS A 128 -6.49 -8.48 -12.32
CA LYS A 128 -7.89 -8.19 -11.94
C LYS A 128 -7.98 -7.40 -10.63
N VAL A 129 -6.99 -6.53 -10.38
CA VAL A 129 -7.04 -5.70 -9.19
C VAL A 129 -8.16 -4.69 -9.41
N ALA A 130 -9.14 -4.69 -8.52
CA ALA A 130 -10.23 -3.72 -8.60
C ALA A 130 -9.67 -2.31 -8.43
N ALA A 131 -10.25 -1.33 -9.14
CA ALA A 131 -9.85 0.08 -9.11
C ALA A 131 -9.98 0.78 -7.73
N ALA A 132 -10.34 0.04 -6.67
CA ALA A 132 -10.31 0.54 -5.31
C ALA A 132 -8.86 0.60 -4.84
N LEU A 133 -8.28 1.80 -4.84
CA LEU A 133 -6.98 2.11 -4.26
C LEU A 133 -7.00 1.74 -2.77
N SER A 134 -6.37 0.61 -2.43
CA SER A 134 -5.95 0.33 -1.07
C SER A 134 -4.48 0.74 -0.91
N PRO A 135 -4.02 1.16 0.27
CA PRO A 135 -2.61 1.46 0.51
C PRO A 135 -1.68 0.30 0.14
N GLU A 136 -2.14 -0.95 0.29
CA GLU A 136 -1.39 -2.14 -0.11
C GLU A 136 -1.24 -2.24 -1.63
N LEU A 137 -2.24 -1.79 -2.39
CA LEU A 137 -2.14 -1.73 -3.84
C LEU A 137 -1.14 -0.65 -4.28
N GLU A 138 -1.15 0.51 -3.64
CA GLU A 138 -0.16 1.55 -3.90
C GLU A 138 1.27 1.07 -3.63
N ASP A 139 1.49 0.30 -2.55
CA ASP A 139 2.78 -0.34 -2.26
C ASP A 139 3.19 -1.32 -3.37
N ALA A 140 2.24 -2.10 -3.89
CA ALA A 140 2.51 -3.06 -4.97
C ALA A 140 2.80 -2.37 -6.31
N ILE A 141 2.05 -1.32 -6.65
CA ILE A 141 2.29 -0.50 -7.85
C ILE A 141 3.66 0.16 -7.77
N ARG A 142 4.03 0.70 -6.60
CA ARG A 142 5.35 1.27 -6.37
C ARG A 142 6.45 0.24 -6.57
N GLY A 143 6.31 -0.94 -5.96
CA GLY A 143 7.23 -2.05 -6.15
C GLY A 143 7.34 -2.49 -7.61
N TYR A 144 6.22 -2.55 -8.34
CA TYR A 144 6.21 -2.82 -9.78
C TYR A 144 6.98 -1.76 -10.57
N ARG A 145 6.71 -0.47 -10.33
CA ARG A 145 7.39 0.64 -11.01
C ARG A 145 8.90 0.64 -10.74
N GLU A 146 9.31 0.38 -9.50
CA GLU A 146 10.73 0.21 -9.14
C GLU A 146 11.37 -0.97 -9.89
N GLY A 147 10.69 -2.11 -9.93
CA GLY A 147 11.10 -3.27 -10.71
C GLY A 147 11.25 -2.93 -12.18
N TRP A 148 10.27 -2.27 -12.77
CA TRP A 148 10.25 -1.87 -14.18
C TRP A 148 11.45 -1.00 -14.54
N ARG A 149 11.73 0.04 -13.75
CA ARG A 149 12.90 0.89 -13.97
C ARG A 149 14.21 0.12 -13.82
N ALA A 150 14.29 -0.81 -12.87
CA ALA A 150 15.45 -1.67 -12.72
C ALA A 150 15.65 -2.59 -13.94
N GLY A 151 14.57 -3.14 -14.51
CA GLY A 151 14.62 -3.95 -15.72
C GLY A 151 15.10 -3.17 -16.95
N VAL A 152 14.60 -1.94 -17.13
CA VAL A 152 15.04 -1.03 -18.20
C VAL A 152 16.51 -0.68 -18.07
N ALA A 153 16.94 -0.25 -16.88
CA ALA A 153 18.34 0.08 -16.61
C ALA A 153 19.25 -1.14 -16.76
N GLY A 154 18.82 -2.31 -16.28
CA GLY A 154 19.57 -3.56 -16.37
C GLY A 154 19.82 -3.98 -17.82
N LEU A 155 18.82 -3.85 -18.70
CA LEU A 155 19.03 -4.11 -20.13
C LEU A 155 20.00 -3.11 -20.74
N TRP A 156 19.85 -1.81 -20.43
CA TRP A 156 20.74 -0.77 -20.95
C TRP A 156 22.20 -1.01 -20.59
N GLU A 157 22.48 -1.39 -19.33
CA GLU A 157 23.83 -1.72 -18.88
C GLU A 157 24.48 -2.85 -19.67
N ILE A 158 23.70 -3.81 -20.17
CA ILE A 158 24.19 -4.94 -20.97
C ILE A 158 24.50 -4.51 -22.41
N VAL A 159 23.67 -3.63 -22.99
CA VAL A 159 23.75 -3.29 -24.42
C VAL A 159 24.58 -2.05 -24.72
N LYS A 160 24.74 -1.12 -23.77
CA LYS A 160 25.39 0.18 -24.00
C LYS A 160 26.82 0.04 -24.55
N ASP A 161 27.62 -0.87 -23.99
CA ASP A 161 29.02 -1.06 -24.38
C ASP A 161 29.15 -1.68 -25.79
N GLN A 162 28.10 -2.34 -26.27
CA GLN A 162 28.05 -2.93 -27.62
C GLN A 162 27.64 -1.91 -28.69
N LEU A 163 27.11 -0.75 -28.29
CA LEU A 163 26.67 0.29 -29.22
C LEU A 163 27.79 1.26 -29.61
N ASP A 164 28.86 1.34 -28.80
CA ASP A 164 29.99 2.25 -28.99
C ASP A 164 31.11 1.67 -29.88
N GLU A 165 30.97 0.44 -30.39
CA GLU A 165 31.90 -0.13 -31.38
C GLU A 165 31.64 0.44 -32.79
N LYS A 166 32.24 1.60 -33.09
CA LYS A 166 32.66 2.01 -34.44
C LYS A 166 33.94 2.85 -34.43
#